data_AF-A0A954R2I3-F1
#
_entry.id   AF-A0A954R2I3-F1
#
_cell.length_a   1.000
_cell.length_b   1.000
_cell.length_c   1.000
_cell.angle_alpha   90.00
_cell.angle_beta   90.00
_cell.angle_gamma   90.00
#
_symmetry.space_group_name_H-M   'P 1'
#
loop_
_entity.id
_entity.type
_entity.pdbx_description
1 polymer ?
#
loop_
_entity_poly.entity_id
_entity_poly.type
_entity_poly.pdbx_seq_one_letter_code
_entity_poly.pdbx_strand_id
1 'polypeptide(L)'
;MPSASVASKEQPGAVVPTVSPEFVDDDGRVVLGNGPDAGEAPVAEQVVSKAAIVALDNSKAPRALPVEANVATAAERNQTIAVDWPVPQAVLFVSGQQHGYIEPCGCTGLENQKGGLIRRDTLLKELRERGWEIIPVDVGNQVRRIGRQPELKFQSTVEAFRTMGYRAAALGIDDLRLSSIELIQMAGSDGLNESPFLSANVSIIDESFFPSLRIIEAGGRRIGITAVLGKEHESEIQSRDILYFDAVEKLKPVVQQFEQEGCDFKVLLAHASIEESAELARQVPGFDLVVTAGGFGEPTLTPEKIEGSQAVMVQVGTKGMYGGIVGIYADAEQPIRYQKIAISSQFKDSQRMLEEFARYQRRLADAGFEGLGLTFTAHPTGRT
;
A
#
# COMPACT_ATOMS: atom_id res chain seq x y z
N MET A 1 -47.37 -28.06 56.40
CA MET A 1 -45.98 -28.51 56.54
C MET A 1 -45.70 -29.57 55.49
N PRO A 2 -44.60 -29.47 54.74
CA PRO A 2 -44.05 -28.27 54.09
C PRO A 2 -44.04 -28.49 52.55
N SER A 3 -44.17 -27.53 51.62
CA SER A 3 -43.64 -26.15 51.47
C SER A 3 -42.11 -26.04 51.52
N ALA A 4 -41.47 -26.23 50.36
CA ALA A 4 -40.15 -25.68 50.03
C ALA A 4 -40.31 -25.09 48.62
N SER A 5 -40.41 -23.78 48.39
CA SER A 5 -39.44 -22.70 48.67
C SER A 5 -38.03 -23.08 48.24
N VAL A 6 -37.72 -22.79 46.98
CA VAL A 6 -36.34 -22.56 46.53
C VAL A 6 -36.33 -21.21 45.83
N ALA A 7 -35.58 -20.31 46.44
CA ALA A 7 -35.44 -18.92 46.08
C ALA A 7 -34.88 -18.74 44.66
N SER A 8 -35.51 -17.84 43.92
CA SER A 8 -34.92 -17.15 42.78
C SER A 8 -33.69 -16.38 43.25
N LYS A 9 -32.49 -16.88 42.92
CA LYS A 9 -31.29 -16.05 42.93
C LYS A 9 -31.35 -15.15 41.71
N GLU A 10 -31.66 -13.88 41.93
CA GLU A 10 -31.36 -12.81 40.97
C GLU A 10 -29.87 -12.90 40.61
N GLN A 11 -29.58 -13.08 39.32
CA GLN A 11 -28.27 -12.76 38.79
C GLN A 11 -28.17 -11.23 38.72
N PRO A 12 -27.10 -10.61 39.25
CA PRO A 12 -26.91 -9.18 39.09
C PRO A 12 -26.79 -8.85 37.60
N GLY A 13 -27.59 -7.90 37.14
CA GLY A 13 -27.63 -7.46 35.76
C GLY A 13 -26.23 -7.15 35.24
N ALA A 14 -25.92 -7.64 34.04
CA ALA A 14 -24.71 -7.27 33.34
C ALA A 14 -24.73 -5.75 33.12
N VAL A 15 -23.87 -5.05 33.84
CA VAL A 15 -23.61 -3.63 33.63
C VAL A 15 -22.97 -3.50 32.25
N VAL A 16 -23.71 -2.95 31.30
CA VAL A 16 -23.17 -2.49 30.03
C VAL A 16 -22.22 -1.34 30.37
N PRO A 17 -20.92 -1.39 30.00
CA PRO A 17 -20.03 -0.28 30.25
C PRO A 17 -20.42 0.88 29.32
N THR A 18 -21.16 1.84 29.83
CA THR A 18 -21.30 3.16 29.22
C THR A 18 -19.98 3.90 29.36
N VAL A 19 -19.27 4.06 28.25
CA VAL A 19 -18.06 4.90 28.19
C VAL A 19 -18.53 6.37 28.27
N SER A 20 -18.25 7.02 29.40
CA SER A 20 -18.49 8.46 29.57
C SER A 20 -17.38 9.27 28.88
N PRO A 21 -17.68 10.43 28.27
CA PRO A 21 -16.79 11.12 27.37
C PRO A 21 -15.80 12.03 28.13
N GLU A 22 -14.77 11.48 28.76
CA GLU A 22 -13.73 12.30 29.43
C GLU A 22 -12.28 11.77 29.28
N PHE A 23 -11.95 11.00 28.24
CA PHE A 23 -10.57 10.51 28.01
C PHE A 23 -9.97 10.97 26.69
N VAL A 24 -9.96 12.29 26.47
CA VAL A 24 -9.22 12.92 25.36
C VAL A 24 -8.50 14.14 25.94
N ASP A 25 -7.18 14.19 25.85
CA ASP A 25 -6.42 15.39 26.22
C ASP A 25 -6.55 16.48 25.13
N ASP A 26 -6.11 17.70 25.43
CA ASP A 26 -6.21 18.86 24.52
C ASP A 26 -5.46 18.68 23.18
N ASP A 27 -4.65 17.62 23.04
CA ASP A 27 -3.97 17.21 21.81
C ASP A 27 -4.71 16.10 21.03
N GLY A 28 -5.87 15.64 21.51
CA GLY A 28 -6.66 14.60 20.87
C GLY A 28 -6.24 13.16 21.16
N ARG A 29 -5.47 12.90 22.23
CA ARG A 29 -4.97 11.56 22.58
C ARG A 29 -5.83 10.87 23.65
N VAL A 30 -6.00 9.56 23.51
CA VAL A 30 -6.64 8.70 24.53
C VAL A 30 -5.59 8.25 25.55
N VAL A 31 -5.75 8.63 26.81
CA VAL A 31 -4.86 8.25 27.92
C VAL A 31 -5.42 6.99 28.60
N LEU A 32 -4.73 5.85 28.47
CA LEU A 32 -5.03 4.65 29.25
C LEU A 32 -4.32 4.76 30.61
N GLY A 33 -5.10 5.01 31.67
CA GLY A 33 -4.57 5.07 33.04
C GLY A 33 -4.14 3.68 33.54
N ASN A 34 -2.87 3.55 33.93
CA ASN A 34 -2.38 2.40 34.68
C ASN A 34 -2.95 2.46 36.11
N GLY A 35 -3.80 1.49 36.47
CA GLY A 35 -4.19 1.23 37.86
C GLY A 35 -3.06 0.54 38.65
N PRO A 36 -3.02 0.67 39.99
CA PRO A 36 -1.85 0.35 40.79
C PRO A 36 -1.76 -1.12 41.20
N ASP A 37 -0.52 -1.55 41.48
CA ASP A 37 -0.07 -2.76 42.18
C ASP A 37 -0.29 -4.14 41.53
N ALA A 38 0.80 -4.68 40.96
CA ALA A 38 1.16 -6.09 41.08
C ALA A 38 2.69 -6.21 41.09
N GLY A 39 3.24 -6.56 42.26
CA GLY A 39 4.65 -6.55 42.58
C GLY A 39 5.53 -7.55 41.84
N GLU A 40 6.83 -7.24 41.86
CA GLU A 40 7.94 -8.06 41.38
C GLU A 40 8.03 -9.41 42.13
N ALA A 41 8.23 -10.49 41.38
CA ALA A 41 8.78 -11.76 41.87
C ALA A 41 9.55 -12.46 40.73
N PRO A 42 10.56 -13.30 41.06
CA PRO A 42 11.87 -13.27 40.41
C PRO A 42 12.02 -14.18 39.18
N VAL A 43 12.98 -13.82 38.33
CA VAL A 43 13.43 -14.59 37.17
C VAL A 43 14.17 -15.85 37.64
N ALA A 44 13.60 -17.02 37.37
CA ALA A 44 14.28 -18.30 37.54
C ALA A 44 14.99 -18.70 36.24
N GLU A 45 16.32 -18.74 36.31
CA GLU A 45 17.23 -19.23 35.29
C GLU A 45 17.14 -20.77 35.23
N GLN A 46 16.62 -21.34 34.14
CA GLN A 46 16.67 -22.78 33.89
C GLN A 46 17.54 -23.11 32.68
N VAL A 47 18.66 -23.74 33.02
CA VAL A 47 19.63 -24.41 32.17
C VAL A 47 18.94 -25.51 31.35
N VAL A 48 18.94 -25.40 30.01
CA VAL A 48 18.52 -26.50 29.13
C VAL A 48 19.75 -27.22 28.60
N SER A 49 19.91 -28.46 29.06
CA SER A 49 20.93 -29.41 28.65
C SER A 49 20.80 -29.82 27.19
N LYS A 50 21.94 -29.86 26.47
CA LYS A 50 22.12 -30.54 25.18
C LYS A 50 21.80 -32.04 25.31
N ALA A 51 20.70 -32.49 24.71
CA ALA A 51 20.57 -33.77 23.99
C ALA A 51 19.09 -34.14 23.78
N ALA A 52 18.56 -33.87 22.58
CA ALA A 52 17.52 -34.68 21.92
C ALA A 52 17.29 -34.10 20.51
N ILE A 53 18.21 -34.41 19.60
CA ILE A 53 17.98 -34.27 18.16
C ILE A 53 17.34 -35.59 17.73
N VAL A 54 16.03 -35.57 17.45
CA VAL A 54 15.41 -36.55 16.55
C VAL A 54 14.46 -35.78 15.64
N ALA A 55 14.70 -35.94 14.35
CA ALA A 55 14.13 -35.21 13.24
C ALA A 55 12.62 -35.44 13.08
N LEU A 56 11.90 -34.35 12.84
CA LEU A 56 10.70 -34.34 11.99
C LEU A 56 10.83 -33.16 11.04
N ASP A 57 11.09 -33.51 9.78
CA ASP A 57 11.08 -32.65 8.60
C ASP A 57 9.69 -32.03 8.41
N ASN A 58 9.64 -30.71 8.32
CA ASN A 58 8.48 -29.98 7.82
C ASN A 58 8.99 -28.74 7.07
N SER A 59 9.47 -28.99 5.86
CA SER A 59 9.97 -27.99 4.93
C SER A 59 8.84 -27.06 4.43
N LYS A 60 9.13 -25.75 4.49
CA LYS A 60 8.39 -24.58 3.98
C LYS A 60 7.29 -23.97 4.87
N ALA A 61 7.71 -23.43 6.02
CA ALA A 61 7.12 -22.18 6.54
C ALA A 61 7.89 -20.98 5.95
N PRO A 62 7.24 -19.87 5.55
CA PRO A 62 7.94 -18.70 5.04
C PRO A 62 8.81 -18.11 6.16
N ARG A 63 10.11 -17.98 5.87
CA ARG A 63 11.13 -17.41 6.76
C ARG A 63 10.72 -15.97 7.09
N ALA A 64 10.45 -15.68 8.37
CA ALA A 64 10.23 -14.32 8.84
C ALA A 64 11.41 -13.43 8.41
N LEU A 65 11.12 -12.29 7.78
CA LEU A 65 12.10 -11.27 7.46
C LEU A 65 12.85 -10.83 8.73
N PRO A 66 14.16 -10.58 8.68
CA PRO A 66 14.89 -10.05 9.82
C PRO A 66 14.25 -8.73 10.29
N VAL A 67 14.13 -8.56 11.61
CA VAL A 67 13.47 -7.42 12.27
C VAL A 67 14.04 -6.07 11.81
N GLU A 68 15.32 -6.04 11.42
CA GLU A 68 16.02 -4.85 10.91
C GLU A 68 15.40 -4.28 9.62
N ALA A 69 14.78 -5.10 8.77
CA ALA A 69 14.27 -4.65 7.47
C ALA A 69 13.07 -3.69 7.54
N ASN A 70 12.35 -3.64 8.67
CA ASN A 70 11.15 -2.79 8.83
C ASN A 70 11.41 -1.55 9.69
N VAL A 71 12.66 -1.26 10.03
CA VAL A 71 13.05 -0.17 10.93
C VAL A 71 13.88 0.87 10.18
N ALA A 72 13.61 2.16 10.41
CA ALA A 72 14.39 3.25 9.86
C ALA A 72 15.80 3.25 10.43
N THR A 73 16.80 3.26 9.55
CA THR A 73 18.19 3.49 9.89
C THR A 73 18.44 4.98 10.13
N ALA A 74 19.54 5.32 10.81
CA ALA A 74 19.91 6.72 11.01
C ALA A 74 20.16 7.46 9.67
N ALA A 75 20.68 6.78 8.65
CA ALA A 75 20.89 7.35 7.33
C ALA A 75 19.56 7.69 6.64
N GLU A 76 18.55 6.83 6.77
CA GLU A 76 17.21 7.05 6.21
C GLU A 76 16.47 8.20 6.91
N ARG A 77 16.56 8.29 8.23
CA ARG A 77 15.98 9.40 9.01
C ARG A 77 16.62 10.75 8.73
N ASN A 78 17.82 10.77 8.18
CA ASN A 78 18.53 12.00 7.80
C ASN A 78 18.73 12.09 6.27
N GLN A 79 17.95 11.34 5.50
CA GLN A 79 18.10 11.28 4.06
C GLN A 79 17.75 12.64 3.44
N THR A 80 18.71 13.21 2.71
CA THR A 80 18.47 14.41 1.92
C THR A 80 17.83 14.04 0.59
N ILE A 81 16.78 14.78 0.22
CA ILE A 81 15.95 14.47 -0.96
C ILE A 81 16.41 15.32 -2.14
N ALA A 82 16.96 14.68 -3.17
CA ALA A 82 17.27 15.24 -4.49
C ALA A 82 17.98 16.62 -4.44
N VAL A 83 19.03 16.74 -3.61
CA VAL A 83 19.69 18.03 -3.33
C VAL A 83 20.39 18.61 -4.56
N ASP A 84 21.10 17.77 -5.32
CA ASP A 84 21.90 18.21 -6.47
C ASP A 84 21.18 18.04 -7.81
N TRP A 85 19.85 17.98 -7.78
CA TRP A 85 19.05 17.86 -8.98
C TRP A 85 18.77 19.25 -9.57
N PRO A 86 19.01 19.48 -10.88
CA PRO A 86 18.42 20.63 -11.54
C PRO A 86 16.90 20.53 -11.46
N VAL A 87 16.18 21.61 -11.77
CA VAL A 87 14.72 21.57 -11.77
C VAL A 87 14.26 20.57 -12.84
N PRO A 88 13.57 19.48 -12.45
CA PRO A 88 13.02 18.53 -13.41
C PRO A 88 11.84 19.16 -14.15
N GLN A 89 11.59 18.70 -15.38
CA GLN A 89 10.37 19.07 -16.10
C GLN A 89 9.14 18.50 -15.38
N ALA A 90 9.19 17.20 -15.07
CA ALA A 90 8.16 16.52 -14.31
C ALA A 90 8.80 15.47 -13.42
N VAL A 91 8.08 15.06 -12.37
CA VAL A 91 8.55 14.05 -11.43
C VAL A 91 7.47 12.99 -11.25
N LEU A 92 7.80 11.73 -11.50
CA LEU A 92 6.97 10.61 -11.09
C LEU A 92 7.36 10.22 -9.66
N PHE A 93 6.37 10.22 -8.75
CA PHE A 93 6.53 9.52 -7.48
C PHE A 93 5.96 8.12 -7.64
N VAL A 94 6.80 7.09 -7.54
CA VAL A 94 6.39 5.69 -7.74
C VAL A 94 6.25 4.97 -6.41
N SER A 95 5.13 4.29 -6.21
CA SER A 95 4.85 3.44 -5.05
C SER A 95 4.13 2.15 -5.45
N GLY A 96 3.94 1.25 -4.48
CA GLY A 96 3.10 0.07 -4.65
C GLY A 96 3.23 -0.90 -3.49
N GLN A 97 2.53 -2.02 -3.60
CA GLN A 97 2.55 -3.10 -2.62
C GLN A 97 2.32 -2.60 -1.17
N GLN A 98 1.36 -1.68 -1.00
CA GLN A 98 1.07 -1.09 0.30
C GLN A 98 0.51 -2.12 1.28
N HIS A 99 -0.19 -3.17 0.83
CA HIS A 99 -0.63 -4.30 1.64
C HIS A 99 -1.43 -3.92 2.90
N GLY A 100 -2.16 -2.81 2.87
CA GLY A 100 -3.01 -2.31 3.94
C GLY A 100 -2.27 -1.57 5.06
N TYR A 101 -1.02 -1.17 4.84
CA TYR A 101 -0.23 -0.34 5.75
C TYR A 101 -0.52 1.15 5.51
N ILE A 102 -1.62 1.62 6.12
CA ILE A 102 -2.07 3.02 6.07
C ILE A 102 -1.25 3.89 7.01
N GLU A 103 -0.84 3.34 8.15
CA GLU A 103 0.01 3.99 9.15
C GLU A 103 1.46 3.50 9.06
N PRO A 104 2.43 4.29 9.57
CA PRO A 104 3.80 3.82 9.71
C PRO A 104 3.86 2.54 10.55
N CYS A 105 4.68 1.58 10.14
CA CYS A 105 4.87 0.33 10.85
C CYS A 105 6.31 0.18 11.35
N GLY A 106 6.47 -0.52 12.47
CA GLY A 106 7.74 -0.72 13.16
C GLY A 106 7.53 -0.79 14.67
N CYS A 107 8.05 -1.83 15.30
CA CYS A 107 7.80 -2.09 16.73
C CYS A 107 8.81 -1.42 17.68
N THR A 108 9.72 -0.58 17.15
CA THR A 108 10.91 -0.11 17.89
C THR A 108 10.93 1.40 18.08
N GLY A 109 9.84 2.01 18.54
CA GLY A 109 9.74 3.47 18.75
C GLY A 109 9.22 4.23 17.52
N LEU A 110 8.48 5.32 17.75
CA LEU A 110 7.78 6.09 16.71
C LEU A 110 8.73 6.69 15.67
N GLU A 111 9.92 7.08 16.12
CA GLU A 111 10.98 7.65 15.29
C GLU A 111 11.59 6.62 14.33
N ASN A 112 11.46 5.34 14.64
CA ASN A 112 12.06 4.23 13.92
C ASN A 112 11.06 3.54 12.97
N GLN A 113 9.79 3.94 12.99
CA GLN A 113 8.76 3.43 12.07
C GLN A 113 8.99 3.93 10.63
N LYS A 114 8.63 3.09 9.66
CA LYS A 114 8.61 3.42 8.22
C LYS A 114 7.22 3.34 7.63
N GLY A 115 7.02 4.09 6.56
CA GLY A 115 5.86 4.06 5.69
C GLY A 115 4.67 4.89 6.17
N GLY A 116 3.49 4.43 5.80
CA GLY A 116 2.23 5.11 6.05
C GLY A 116 1.91 6.20 5.03
N LEU A 117 0.62 6.34 4.75
CA LEU A 117 0.07 7.39 3.89
C LEU A 117 0.25 8.79 4.49
N ILE A 118 0.28 8.86 5.82
CA ILE A 118 0.42 10.12 6.58
C ILE A 118 1.72 10.85 6.24
N ARG A 119 2.86 10.14 6.30
CA ARG A 119 4.18 10.70 5.99
C ARG A 119 4.42 10.84 4.50
N ARG A 120 3.81 9.95 3.69
CA ARG A 120 3.85 10.04 2.22
C ARG A 120 3.24 11.34 1.73
N ASP A 121 2.11 11.76 2.29
CA ASP A 121 1.48 13.03 1.91
C ASP A 121 2.39 14.23 2.17
N THR A 122 3.08 14.24 3.33
CA THR A 122 4.04 15.30 3.65
C THR A 122 5.20 15.34 2.66
N LEU A 123 5.80 14.18 2.32
CA LEU A 123 6.81 14.10 1.26
C LEU A 123 6.30 14.70 -0.05
N LEU A 124 5.11 14.33 -0.50
CA LEU A 124 4.55 14.83 -1.76
C LEU A 124 4.30 16.35 -1.71
N LYS A 125 3.88 16.90 -0.56
CA LYS A 125 3.73 18.34 -0.36
C LYS A 125 5.07 19.07 -0.40
N GLU A 126 6.06 18.61 0.34
CA GLU A 126 7.40 19.21 0.36
C GLU A 126 8.03 19.21 -1.03
N LEU A 127 7.83 18.16 -1.82
CA LEU A 127 8.29 18.13 -3.22
C LEU A 127 7.57 19.17 -4.09
N ARG A 128 6.25 19.34 -3.93
CA ARG A 128 5.47 20.37 -4.65
C ARG A 128 5.86 21.78 -4.23
N GLU A 129 6.18 22.01 -2.96
CA GLU A 129 6.63 23.31 -2.43
C GLU A 129 7.96 23.77 -3.03
N ARG A 130 8.76 22.84 -3.59
CA ARG A 130 9.94 23.17 -4.41
C ARG A 130 9.59 23.70 -5.80
N GLY A 131 8.31 23.78 -6.14
CA GLY A 131 7.82 24.15 -7.47
C GLY A 131 7.87 23.02 -8.49
N TRP A 132 8.03 21.76 -8.04
CA TRP A 132 8.09 20.61 -8.95
C TRP A 132 6.69 20.09 -9.27
N GLU A 133 6.47 19.75 -10.53
CA GLU A 133 5.24 19.08 -10.97
C GLU A 133 5.32 17.58 -10.68
N ILE A 134 4.66 17.17 -9.60
CA ILE A 134 4.68 15.78 -9.11
C ILE A 134 3.46 15.01 -9.60
N ILE A 135 3.70 13.84 -10.19
CA ILE A 135 2.73 12.87 -10.68
C ILE A 135 2.90 11.58 -9.88
N PRO A 136 2.12 11.39 -8.79
CA PRO A 136 2.16 10.16 -8.02
C PRO A 136 1.49 9.03 -8.79
N VAL A 137 2.18 7.89 -8.88
CA VAL A 137 1.72 6.67 -9.54
C VAL A 137 1.95 5.45 -8.65
N ASP A 138 1.10 4.44 -8.77
CA ASP A 138 1.17 3.23 -7.95
C ASP A 138 1.06 1.94 -8.77
N VAL A 139 1.78 0.89 -8.41
CA VAL A 139 1.74 -0.41 -9.10
C VAL A 139 0.80 -1.43 -8.45
N GLY A 140 -0.09 -1.06 -7.53
CA GLY A 140 -1.17 -1.94 -7.03
C GLY A 140 -0.83 -2.74 -5.77
N ASN A 141 -1.75 -3.60 -5.35
CA ASN A 141 -1.82 -4.27 -4.04
C ASN A 141 -1.89 -3.27 -2.87
N GLN A 142 -2.93 -2.43 -2.88
CA GLN A 142 -3.25 -1.53 -1.78
C GLN A 142 -3.64 -2.29 -0.52
N VAL A 143 -4.25 -3.46 -0.69
CA VAL A 143 -4.59 -4.42 0.36
C VAL A 143 -3.92 -5.77 0.10
N ARG A 144 -4.01 -6.68 1.08
CA ARG A 144 -3.43 -8.04 0.99
C ARG A 144 -4.42 -9.14 1.37
N ARG A 145 -5.44 -8.81 2.14
CA ARG A 145 -6.40 -9.76 2.71
C ARG A 145 -7.78 -9.45 2.18
N ILE A 146 -8.70 -10.38 2.39
CA ILE A 146 -10.12 -10.24 2.08
C ILE A 146 -10.94 -10.00 3.35
N GLY A 147 -12.15 -9.50 3.18
CA GLY A 147 -13.11 -9.23 4.26
C GLY A 147 -13.30 -7.74 4.54
N ARG A 148 -14.15 -7.44 5.53
CA ARG A 148 -14.64 -6.07 5.73
C ARG A 148 -13.54 -5.07 6.08
N GLN A 149 -12.59 -5.45 6.94
CA GLN A 149 -11.50 -4.54 7.30
C GLN A 149 -10.62 -4.17 6.08
N PRO A 150 -10.15 -5.12 5.25
CA PRO A 150 -9.49 -4.80 4.00
C PRO A 150 -10.29 -3.87 3.07
N GLU A 151 -11.59 -4.10 2.88
CA GLU A 151 -12.44 -3.19 2.09
C GLU A 151 -12.41 -1.75 2.64
N LEU A 152 -12.58 -1.59 3.95
CA LEU A 152 -12.51 -0.27 4.61
C LEU A 152 -11.13 0.38 4.44
N LYS A 153 -10.04 -0.41 4.50
CA LYS A 153 -8.68 0.07 4.25
C LYS A 153 -8.49 0.51 2.81
N PHE A 154 -9.03 -0.26 1.88
CA PHE A 154 -8.95 0.02 0.45
C PHE A 154 -9.63 1.35 0.14
N GLN A 155 -10.90 1.53 0.54
CA GLN A 155 -11.65 2.78 0.41
C GLN A 155 -10.89 3.97 1.02
N SER A 156 -10.35 3.81 2.24
CA SER A 156 -9.55 4.87 2.88
C SER A 156 -8.27 5.21 2.09
N THR A 157 -7.68 4.22 1.42
CA THR A 157 -6.52 4.40 0.53
C THR A 157 -6.91 5.14 -0.76
N VAL A 158 -8.07 4.83 -1.36
CA VAL A 158 -8.59 5.57 -2.52
C VAL A 158 -8.77 7.04 -2.19
N GLU A 159 -9.31 7.34 -1.01
CA GLU A 159 -9.62 8.70 -0.58
C GLU A 159 -8.32 9.48 -0.31
N ALA A 160 -7.34 8.81 0.29
CA ALA A 160 -6.00 9.35 0.43
C ALA A 160 -5.33 9.58 -0.94
N PHE A 161 -5.47 8.66 -1.90
CA PHE A 161 -4.92 8.80 -3.26
C PHE A 161 -5.51 10.02 -3.98
N ARG A 162 -6.84 10.19 -3.93
CA ARG A 162 -7.53 11.37 -4.46
C ARG A 162 -6.99 12.65 -3.81
N THR A 163 -6.91 12.67 -2.48
CA THR A 163 -6.42 13.83 -1.71
C THR A 163 -4.95 14.17 -1.99
N MET A 164 -4.10 13.15 -2.17
CA MET A 164 -2.68 13.29 -2.52
C MET A 164 -2.47 13.62 -4.00
N GLY A 165 -3.51 13.55 -4.83
CA GLY A 165 -3.45 13.82 -6.27
C GLY A 165 -2.76 12.71 -7.06
N TYR A 166 -2.92 11.44 -6.66
CA TYR A 166 -2.46 10.31 -7.45
C TYR A 166 -3.09 10.33 -8.82
N ARG A 167 -2.26 10.18 -9.83
CA ARG A 167 -2.67 10.29 -11.23
C ARG A 167 -2.80 8.95 -11.90
N ALA A 168 -2.25 7.88 -11.35
CA ALA A 168 -2.35 6.55 -11.94
C ALA A 168 -2.10 5.50 -10.86
N ALA A 169 -2.87 4.42 -10.84
CA ALA A 169 -2.67 3.29 -9.96
C ALA A 169 -3.06 2.01 -10.70
N ALA A 170 -2.19 1.02 -10.71
CA ALA A 170 -2.54 -0.31 -11.18
C ALA A 170 -3.42 -1.03 -10.14
N LEU A 171 -4.14 -2.04 -10.59
CA LEU A 171 -4.81 -3.01 -9.73
C LEU A 171 -3.90 -4.23 -9.57
N GLY A 172 -3.55 -4.56 -8.33
CA GLY A 172 -2.80 -5.78 -8.04
C GLY A 172 -3.72 -6.96 -7.77
N ILE A 173 -3.15 -8.17 -7.77
CA ILE A 173 -3.93 -9.40 -7.59
C ILE A 173 -4.71 -9.44 -6.27
N ASP A 174 -4.17 -8.86 -5.20
CA ASP A 174 -4.84 -8.82 -3.90
C ASP A 174 -5.98 -7.79 -3.88
N ASP A 175 -5.89 -6.73 -4.67
CA ASP A 175 -6.99 -5.75 -4.83
C ASP A 175 -8.17 -6.40 -5.55
N LEU A 176 -7.90 -7.21 -6.59
CA LEU A 176 -8.91 -7.92 -7.38
C LEU A 176 -9.66 -9.02 -6.60
N ARG A 177 -9.22 -9.35 -5.38
CA ARG A 177 -9.93 -10.25 -4.46
C ARG A 177 -11.04 -9.55 -3.66
N LEU A 178 -11.13 -8.23 -3.73
CA LEU A 178 -12.23 -7.48 -3.15
C LEU A 178 -13.54 -7.77 -3.90
N SER A 179 -14.66 -7.49 -3.25
CA SER A 179 -15.96 -7.71 -3.89
C SER A 179 -16.12 -6.80 -5.12
N SER A 180 -16.85 -7.28 -6.13
CA SER A 180 -17.13 -6.51 -7.34
C SER A 180 -17.80 -5.17 -7.02
N ILE A 181 -18.63 -5.11 -5.95
CA ILE A 181 -19.25 -3.87 -5.47
C ILE A 181 -18.19 -2.84 -5.06
N GLU A 182 -17.19 -3.26 -4.29
CA GLU A 182 -16.12 -2.38 -3.80
C GLU A 182 -15.23 -1.89 -4.95
N LEU A 183 -14.89 -2.79 -5.88
CA LEU A 183 -14.15 -2.40 -7.08
C LEU A 183 -14.97 -1.48 -8.00
N ILE A 184 -16.29 -1.68 -8.06
CA ILE A 184 -17.21 -0.79 -8.78
C ILE A 184 -17.22 0.62 -8.20
N GLN A 185 -17.29 0.73 -6.88
CA GLN A 185 -17.24 2.01 -6.19
C GLN A 185 -15.91 2.75 -6.43
N MET A 186 -14.81 2.01 -6.53
CA MET A 186 -13.49 2.58 -6.83
C MET A 186 -13.37 3.13 -8.25
N ALA A 187 -13.89 2.41 -9.25
CA ALA A 187 -13.84 2.88 -10.63
C ALA A 187 -14.72 4.09 -10.88
N GLY A 188 -15.75 4.28 -10.04
CA GLY A 188 -16.64 5.43 -10.07
C GLY A 188 -15.87 6.75 -10.02
N SER A 189 -16.12 7.57 -11.04
CA SER A 189 -15.84 9.01 -11.01
C SER A 189 -17.01 9.69 -10.32
N ASP A 190 -16.74 10.55 -9.34
CA ASP A 190 -17.77 11.38 -8.68
C ASP A 190 -18.10 12.64 -9.50
N GLY A 191 -17.67 12.69 -10.77
CA GLY A 191 -17.85 13.83 -11.67
C GLY A 191 -16.88 14.99 -11.38
N LEU A 192 -16.15 14.96 -10.28
CA LEU A 192 -15.16 15.95 -9.87
C LEU A 192 -13.74 15.39 -9.90
N ASN A 193 -13.57 14.10 -9.64
CA ASN A 193 -12.30 13.39 -9.64
C ASN A 193 -12.42 12.08 -10.43
N GLU A 194 -11.58 11.92 -11.46
CA GLU A 194 -11.40 10.63 -12.11
C GLU A 194 -10.86 9.60 -11.13
N SER A 195 -11.22 8.33 -11.31
CA SER A 195 -10.59 7.25 -10.55
C SER A 195 -9.07 7.28 -10.78
N PRO A 196 -8.23 7.18 -9.73
CA PRO A 196 -6.80 7.08 -9.93
C PRO A 196 -6.42 5.75 -10.59
N PHE A 197 -7.31 4.75 -10.60
CA PHE A 197 -7.04 3.42 -11.10
C PHE A 197 -7.21 3.30 -12.62
N LEU A 198 -6.32 2.52 -13.24
CA LEU A 198 -6.37 2.15 -14.64
C LEU A 198 -5.84 0.73 -14.83
N SER A 199 -6.22 0.08 -15.92
CA SER A 199 -5.66 -1.20 -16.35
C SER A 199 -5.98 -1.45 -17.81
N ALA A 200 -4.98 -1.83 -18.60
CA ALA A 200 -5.15 -2.15 -20.01
C ALA A 200 -5.69 -3.58 -20.23
N ASN A 201 -5.42 -4.51 -19.30
CA ASN A 201 -5.69 -5.93 -19.50
C ASN A 201 -6.55 -6.57 -18.42
N VAL A 202 -7.01 -5.79 -17.43
CA VAL A 202 -7.98 -6.25 -16.43
C VAL A 202 -9.14 -5.27 -16.35
N SER A 203 -10.36 -5.77 -16.38
CA SER A 203 -11.56 -4.98 -16.15
C SER A 203 -12.61 -5.75 -15.36
N ILE A 204 -13.74 -5.10 -15.07
CA ILE A 204 -14.85 -5.70 -14.30
C ILE A 204 -16.12 -5.58 -15.12
N ILE A 205 -16.84 -6.69 -15.27
CA ILE A 205 -18.10 -6.83 -16.01
C ILE A 205 -17.94 -6.57 -17.53
N ASP A 206 -17.35 -5.44 -17.92
CA ASP A 206 -17.03 -5.06 -19.28
C ASP A 206 -15.71 -4.26 -19.35
N GLU A 207 -15.15 -4.07 -20.54
CA GLU A 207 -13.84 -3.43 -20.74
C GLU A 207 -13.83 -1.92 -20.45
N SER A 208 -14.98 -1.25 -20.35
CA SER A 208 -15.04 0.21 -20.18
C SER A 208 -14.91 0.65 -18.72
N PHE A 209 -14.88 -0.31 -17.81
CA PHE A 209 -14.98 -0.06 -16.38
C PHE A 209 -13.76 0.65 -15.81
N PHE A 210 -12.57 0.31 -16.28
CA PHE A 210 -11.34 1.06 -16.00
C PHE A 210 -10.78 1.67 -17.28
N PRO A 211 -10.24 2.90 -17.24
CA PRO A 211 -9.47 3.40 -18.36
C PRO A 211 -8.26 2.48 -18.61
N SER A 212 -7.92 2.24 -19.87
CA SER A 212 -6.74 1.44 -20.26
C SER A 212 -5.44 2.24 -20.19
N LEU A 213 -5.53 3.56 -20.28
CA LEU A 213 -4.41 4.47 -20.24
C LEU A 213 -4.81 5.84 -19.71
N ARG A 214 -3.80 6.65 -19.41
CA ARG A 214 -3.95 8.06 -19.05
C ARG A 214 -2.82 8.88 -19.68
N ILE A 215 -3.16 10.07 -20.16
CA ILE A 215 -2.20 11.03 -20.72
C ILE A 215 -2.17 12.25 -19.81
N ILE A 216 -0.97 12.69 -19.46
CA ILE A 216 -0.75 13.76 -18.50
C ILE A 216 0.20 14.78 -19.12
N GLU A 217 -0.25 16.02 -19.20
CA GLU A 217 0.62 17.15 -19.52
C GLU A 217 1.24 17.70 -18.23
N ALA A 218 2.56 17.75 -18.17
CA ALA A 218 3.31 18.28 -17.04
C ALA A 218 4.69 18.79 -17.46
N GLY A 219 5.07 20.00 -17.05
CA GLY A 219 6.41 20.54 -17.32
C GLY A 219 6.79 20.65 -18.81
N GLY A 220 5.80 20.83 -19.67
CA GLY A 220 5.97 20.82 -21.13
C GLY A 220 6.19 19.43 -21.73
N ARG A 221 6.01 18.36 -20.94
CA ARG A 221 6.02 16.95 -21.37
C ARG A 221 4.60 16.43 -21.53
N ARG A 222 4.43 15.43 -22.38
CA ARG A 222 3.18 14.68 -22.54
C ARG A 222 3.44 13.22 -22.18
N ILE A 223 3.03 12.86 -20.97
CA ILE A 223 3.38 11.60 -20.33
C ILE A 223 2.22 10.61 -20.49
N GLY A 224 2.45 9.51 -21.21
CA GLY A 224 1.52 8.41 -21.36
C GLY A 224 1.73 7.35 -20.27
N ILE A 225 0.68 6.96 -19.57
CA ILE A 225 0.75 5.98 -18.48
C ILE A 225 -0.28 4.88 -18.72
N THR A 226 0.15 3.63 -18.66
CA THR A 226 -0.73 2.46 -18.69
C THR A 226 -0.35 1.49 -17.58
N ALA A 227 -1.23 0.54 -17.27
CA ALA A 227 -1.03 -0.44 -16.22
C ALA A 227 -1.47 -1.83 -16.69
N VAL A 228 -0.80 -2.87 -16.21
CA VAL A 228 -1.16 -4.26 -16.48
C VAL A 228 -0.98 -5.13 -15.25
N LEU A 229 -1.79 -6.18 -15.18
CA LEU A 229 -1.55 -7.34 -14.32
C LEU A 229 -0.81 -8.42 -15.13
N GLY A 230 0.28 -8.94 -14.58
CA GLY A 230 1.04 -10.03 -15.18
C GLY A 230 0.23 -11.32 -15.33
N LYS A 231 0.58 -12.11 -16.35
CA LYS A 231 -0.02 -13.41 -16.64
C LYS A 231 0.19 -14.42 -15.54
N GLU A 232 1.27 -14.29 -14.77
CA GLU A 232 1.50 -15.15 -13.61
C GLU A 232 0.35 -15.10 -12.59
N HIS A 233 -0.38 -13.97 -12.53
CA HIS A 233 -1.52 -13.78 -11.63
C HIS A 233 -2.88 -14.15 -12.24
N GLU A 234 -2.97 -14.46 -13.54
CA GLU A 234 -4.23 -14.79 -14.22
C GLU A 234 -4.97 -15.93 -13.50
N SER A 235 -4.21 -16.97 -13.12
CA SER A 235 -4.76 -18.15 -12.42
C SER A 235 -5.19 -17.88 -10.97
N GLU A 236 -4.80 -16.75 -10.39
CA GLU A 236 -5.17 -16.35 -9.03
C GLU A 236 -6.50 -15.57 -8.98
N ILE A 237 -7.04 -15.18 -10.14
CA ILE A 237 -8.32 -14.47 -10.25
C ILE A 237 -9.45 -15.44 -9.96
N GLN A 238 -10.19 -15.20 -8.88
CA GLN A 238 -11.27 -16.07 -8.42
C GLN A 238 -12.67 -15.58 -8.82
N SER A 239 -12.84 -14.27 -8.97
CA SER A 239 -14.12 -13.67 -9.31
C SER A 239 -14.43 -13.86 -10.80
N ARG A 240 -15.67 -14.23 -11.11
CA ARG A 240 -16.17 -14.33 -12.49
C ARG A 240 -16.48 -12.99 -13.13
N ASP A 241 -16.58 -11.94 -12.32
CA ASP A 241 -16.85 -10.59 -12.80
C ASP A 241 -15.57 -9.91 -13.31
N ILE A 242 -14.40 -10.47 -12.99
CA ILE A 242 -13.10 -9.96 -13.43
C ILE A 242 -12.82 -10.51 -14.83
N LEU A 243 -12.60 -9.60 -15.77
CA LEU A 243 -12.17 -9.91 -17.12
C LEU A 243 -10.65 -9.74 -17.19
N TYR A 244 -9.95 -10.79 -17.62
CA TYR A 244 -8.52 -10.77 -17.87
C TYR A 244 -8.26 -10.96 -19.36
N PHE A 245 -7.34 -10.16 -19.91
CA PHE A 245 -6.91 -10.21 -21.30
C PHE A 245 -5.39 -10.37 -21.38
N ASP A 246 -4.90 -10.85 -22.52
CA ASP A 246 -3.47 -10.90 -22.77
C ASP A 246 -2.86 -9.49 -22.74
N ALA A 247 -1.86 -9.29 -21.88
CA ALA A 247 -1.24 -8.00 -21.67
C ALA A 247 -0.53 -7.49 -22.95
N VAL A 248 0.13 -8.37 -23.71
CA VAL A 248 0.85 -7.98 -24.93
C VAL A 248 -0.15 -7.52 -26.00
N GLU A 249 -1.27 -8.22 -26.15
CA GLU A 249 -2.34 -7.84 -27.08
C GLU A 249 -2.97 -6.48 -26.73
N LYS A 250 -3.19 -6.20 -25.44
CA LYS A 250 -3.78 -4.93 -24.99
C LYS A 250 -2.78 -3.76 -24.94
N LEU A 251 -1.49 -4.02 -24.72
CA LEU A 251 -0.46 -2.97 -24.69
C LEU A 251 -0.11 -2.42 -26.07
N LYS A 252 -0.18 -3.23 -27.13
CA LYS A 252 0.09 -2.79 -28.52
C LYS A 252 -0.76 -1.58 -28.95
N PRO A 253 -2.11 -1.60 -28.88
CA PRO A 253 -2.93 -0.44 -29.24
C PRO A 253 -2.72 0.74 -28.28
N VAL A 254 -2.38 0.49 -27.01
CA VAL A 254 -2.06 1.55 -26.03
C VAL A 254 -0.81 2.32 -26.44
N VAL A 255 0.27 1.63 -26.80
CA VAL A 255 1.50 2.28 -27.28
C VAL A 255 1.23 3.06 -28.57
N GLN A 256 0.47 2.48 -29.50
CA GLN A 256 0.06 3.18 -30.72
C GLN A 256 -0.72 4.47 -30.41
N GLN A 257 -1.63 4.43 -29.42
CA GLN A 257 -2.38 5.61 -29.00
C GLN A 257 -1.45 6.65 -28.37
N PHE A 258 -0.47 6.25 -27.55
CA PHE A 258 0.54 7.18 -27.03
C PHE A 258 1.33 7.87 -28.14
N GLU A 259 1.70 7.16 -29.21
CA GLU A 259 2.38 7.73 -30.37
C GLU A 259 1.48 8.72 -31.13
N GLN A 260 0.22 8.36 -31.37
CA GLN A 260 -0.76 9.23 -32.05
C GLN A 260 -1.02 10.53 -31.28
N GLU A 261 -1.06 10.43 -29.96
CA GLU A 261 -1.26 11.55 -29.05
C GLU A 261 0.03 12.37 -28.84
N GLY A 262 1.17 11.93 -29.39
CA GLY A 262 2.44 12.64 -29.24
C GLY A 262 3.02 12.57 -27.83
N CYS A 263 2.78 11.47 -27.10
CA CYS A 263 3.38 11.27 -25.79
C CYS A 263 4.90 11.07 -25.93
N ASP A 264 5.68 11.93 -25.28
CA ASP A 264 7.14 11.95 -25.36
C ASP A 264 7.83 11.22 -24.21
N PHE A 265 7.06 10.74 -23.23
CA PHE A 265 7.52 9.84 -22.17
C PHE A 265 6.42 8.83 -21.83
N LYS A 266 6.72 7.53 -21.90
CA LYS A 266 5.72 6.45 -21.78
C LYS A 266 6.08 5.52 -20.62
N VAL A 267 5.12 5.33 -19.72
CA VAL A 267 5.27 4.59 -18.47
C VAL A 267 4.37 3.36 -18.46
N LEU A 268 4.96 2.21 -18.17
CA LEU A 268 4.25 0.96 -17.89
C LEU A 268 4.27 0.68 -16.39
N LEU A 269 3.11 0.62 -15.76
CA LEU A 269 2.92 0.14 -14.39
C LEU A 269 2.62 -1.36 -14.44
N ALA A 270 3.62 -2.19 -14.19
CA ALA A 270 3.50 -3.64 -14.28
C ALA A 270 3.31 -4.25 -12.88
N HIS A 271 2.10 -4.72 -12.59
CA HIS A 271 1.87 -5.61 -11.45
C HIS A 271 2.21 -7.05 -11.85
N ALA A 272 3.51 -7.32 -11.95
CA ALA A 272 4.09 -8.59 -12.39
C ALA A 272 5.50 -8.75 -11.80
N SER A 273 6.09 -9.93 -11.92
CA SER A 273 7.49 -10.21 -11.61
C SER A 273 8.46 -9.33 -12.40
N ILE A 274 9.72 -9.25 -11.94
CA ILE A 274 10.80 -8.51 -12.62
C ILE A 274 10.97 -9.06 -14.04
N GLU A 275 11.00 -10.38 -14.14
CA GLU A 275 11.21 -11.13 -15.37
C GLU A 275 10.07 -10.90 -16.38
N GLU A 276 8.82 -11.00 -15.92
CA GLU A 276 7.66 -10.75 -16.77
C GLU A 276 7.56 -9.27 -17.18
N SER A 277 7.84 -8.34 -16.27
CA SER A 277 7.85 -6.90 -16.56
C SER A 277 8.87 -6.54 -17.65
N ALA A 278 10.07 -7.12 -17.57
CA ALA A 278 11.10 -6.98 -18.60
C ALA A 278 10.65 -7.61 -19.93
N GLU A 279 9.99 -8.76 -19.89
CA GLU A 279 9.51 -9.45 -21.08
C GLU A 279 8.40 -8.67 -21.81
N LEU A 280 7.45 -8.09 -21.07
CA LEU A 280 6.42 -7.22 -21.64
C LEU A 280 7.03 -6.03 -22.39
N ALA A 281 8.06 -5.40 -21.81
CA ALA A 281 8.76 -4.28 -22.43
C ALA A 281 9.63 -4.67 -23.64
N ARG A 282 9.99 -5.95 -23.79
CA ARG A 282 10.64 -6.48 -25.00
C ARG A 282 9.62 -6.77 -26.10
N GLN A 283 8.50 -7.39 -25.76
CA GLN A 283 7.47 -7.77 -26.73
C GLN A 283 6.67 -6.58 -27.25
N VAL A 284 6.52 -5.53 -26.42
CA VAL A 284 5.85 -4.28 -26.78
C VAL A 284 6.83 -3.12 -26.58
N PRO A 285 7.73 -2.87 -27.54
CA PRO A 285 8.65 -1.74 -27.47
C PRO A 285 7.88 -0.43 -27.53
N GLY A 286 8.44 0.62 -26.94
CA GLY A 286 7.85 1.97 -26.94
C GLY A 286 7.86 2.64 -25.58
N PHE A 287 7.95 1.87 -24.48
CA PHE A 287 8.05 2.42 -23.13
C PHE A 287 9.45 2.98 -22.83
N ASP A 288 9.49 4.03 -22.01
CA ASP A 288 10.71 4.66 -21.50
C ASP A 288 11.01 4.19 -20.06
N LEU A 289 9.94 3.98 -19.27
CA LEU A 289 10.01 3.54 -17.88
C LEU A 289 9.03 2.39 -17.62
N VAL A 290 9.53 1.32 -17.02
CA VAL A 290 8.72 0.25 -16.43
C VAL A 290 8.83 0.35 -14.93
N VAL A 291 7.69 0.51 -14.25
CA VAL A 291 7.62 0.42 -12.78
C VAL A 291 7.02 -0.93 -12.44
N THR A 292 7.77 -1.78 -11.74
CA THR A 292 7.36 -3.14 -11.44
C THR A 292 7.04 -3.34 -9.97
N ALA A 293 5.99 -4.12 -9.70
CA ALA A 293 5.70 -4.67 -8.38
C ALA A 293 6.63 -5.86 -8.03
N GLY A 294 7.27 -6.48 -9.02
CA GLY A 294 8.01 -7.71 -8.88
C GLY A 294 9.34 -7.54 -8.17
N GLY A 295 9.57 -8.36 -7.14
CA GLY A 295 10.76 -8.39 -6.30
C GLY A 295 10.40 -8.39 -4.81
N PHE A 296 11.32 -8.77 -3.93
CA PHE A 296 11.05 -8.92 -2.50
C PHE A 296 11.84 -7.90 -1.68
N GLY A 297 11.13 -7.17 -0.81
CA GLY A 297 11.74 -6.27 0.17
C GLY A 297 11.76 -4.81 -0.25
N GLU A 298 12.97 -4.28 -0.47
CA GLU A 298 13.21 -2.86 -0.76
C GLU A 298 13.18 -2.55 -2.27
N PRO A 299 12.87 -1.30 -2.66
CA PRO A 299 13.02 -0.82 -4.04
C PRO A 299 14.46 -0.96 -4.55
N THR A 300 14.62 -0.96 -5.87
CA THR A 300 15.95 -0.83 -6.50
C THR A 300 16.63 0.47 -6.08
N LEU A 301 17.97 0.43 -5.96
CA LEU A 301 18.78 1.60 -5.63
C LEU A 301 18.94 2.55 -6.82
N THR A 302 19.04 2.00 -8.02
CA THR A 302 19.16 2.71 -9.29
C THR A 302 18.25 2.06 -10.33
N PRO A 303 17.77 2.79 -11.35
CA PRO A 303 17.02 2.19 -12.44
C PRO A 303 17.89 1.16 -13.17
N GLU A 304 17.30 0.03 -13.52
CA GLU A 304 17.99 -1.07 -14.19
C GLU A 304 17.66 -1.05 -15.68
N LYS A 305 18.65 -1.30 -16.55
CA LYS A 305 18.38 -1.41 -17.99
C LYS A 305 17.70 -2.74 -18.28
N ILE A 306 16.64 -2.72 -19.08
CA ILE A 306 16.03 -3.95 -19.59
C ILE A 306 16.79 -4.37 -20.85
N GLU A 307 17.50 -5.49 -20.79
CA GLU A 307 18.21 -6.03 -21.96
C GLU A 307 17.21 -6.33 -23.08
N GLY A 308 17.48 -5.81 -24.29
CA GLY A 308 16.61 -5.95 -25.45
C GLY A 308 15.44 -4.95 -25.49
N SER A 309 15.41 -3.95 -24.60
CA SER A 309 14.45 -2.84 -24.64
C SER A 309 15.17 -1.50 -24.42
N GLN A 310 14.54 -0.40 -24.85
CA GLN A 310 15.00 0.95 -24.55
C GLN A 310 14.60 1.41 -23.15
N ALA A 311 13.63 0.73 -22.54
CA ALA A 311 13.11 1.09 -21.23
C ALA A 311 14.11 0.82 -20.11
N VAL A 312 14.03 1.63 -19.06
CA VAL A 312 14.61 1.32 -17.76
C VAL A 312 13.53 0.83 -16.80
N MET A 313 13.92 0.02 -15.83
CA MET A 313 13.04 -0.57 -14.84
C MET A 313 13.31 -0.01 -13.45
N VAL A 314 12.25 0.28 -12.72
CA VAL A 314 12.28 0.61 -11.29
C VAL A 314 11.36 -0.35 -10.56
N GLN A 315 11.89 -1.03 -9.54
CA GLN A 315 11.13 -1.89 -8.66
C GLN A 315 10.66 -1.09 -7.45
N VAL A 316 9.39 -1.26 -7.04
CA VAL A 316 8.89 -0.69 -5.80
C VAL A 316 9.15 -1.59 -4.59
N GLY A 317 9.15 -0.99 -3.41
CA GLY A 317 9.21 -1.71 -2.14
C GLY A 317 7.85 -2.18 -1.67
N THR A 318 7.84 -2.83 -0.50
CA THR A 318 6.59 -3.30 0.13
C THR A 318 6.18 -2.46 1.34
N LYS A 319 4.91 -2.59 1.75
CA LYS A 319 4.30 -1.98 2.94
C LYS A 319 4.32 -0.45 2.93
N GLY A 320 4.53 0.16 1.76
CA GLY A 320 4.67 1.60 1.62
C GLY A 320 5.84 2.20 2.41
N MET A 321 6.85 1.41 2.79
CA MET A 321 8.00 1.89 3.57
C MET A 321 8.93 2.81 2.79
N TYR A 322 8.89 2.68 1.46
CA TYR A 322 9.70 3.46 0.54
C TYR A 322 8.82 4.00 -0.59
N GLY A 323 9.29 5.07 -1.22
CA GLY A 323 8.84 5.53 -2.52
C GLY A 323 10.05 5.80 -3.43
N GLY A 324 9.83 5.78 -4.74
CA GLY A 324 10.83 6.20 -5.71
C GLY A 324 10.48 7.58 -6.26
N ILE A 325 11.47 8.46 -6.38
CA ILE A 325 11.32 9.72 -7.11
C ILE A 325 12.06 9.57 -8.43
N VAL A 326 11.34 9.72 -9.55
CA VAL A 326 11.89 9.68 -10.90
C VAL A 326 11.74 11.08 -11.50
N GLY A 327 12.83 11.83 -11.61
CA GLY A 327 12.86 13.14 -12.28
C GLY A 327 13.06 12.97 -13.78
N ILE A 328 12.23 13.65 -14.58
CA ILE A 328 12.29 13.69 -16.04
C ILE A 328 12.93 15.01 -16.47
N TYR A 329 13.94 14.94 -17.33
CA TYR A 329 14.73 16.09 -17.79
C TYR A 329 14.73 16.22 -19.30
N ALA A 330 15.04 17.42 -19.79
CA ALA A 330 15.21 17.69 -21.23
C ALA A 330 16.58 17.21 -21.76
N ASP A 331 17.52 16.95 -20.85
CA ASP A 331 18.86 16.46 -21.17
C ASP A 331 18.77 15.05 -21.77
N ALA A 332 19.15 14.92 -23.04
CA ALA A 332 19.11 13.64 -23.75
C ALA A 332 20.17 12.64 -23.27
N GLU A 333 21.26 13.10 -22.62
CA GLU A 333 22.28 12.20 -22.05
C GLU A 333 21.84 11.63 -20.69
N GLN A 334 21.08 12.41 -19.92
CA GLN A 334 20.52 12.01 -18.62
C GLN A 334 19.02 12.36 -18.52
N PRO A 335 18.16 11.70 -19.33
CA PRO A 335 16.73 12.02 -19.40
C PRO A 335 15.98 11.68 -18.11
N ILE A 336 16.56 10.78 -17.30
CA ILE A 336 15.98 10.31 -16.04
C ILE A 336 17.02 10.39 -14.93
N ARG A 337 16.61 10.91 -13.77
CA ARG A 337 17.30 10.69 -12.49
C ARG A 337 16.36 10.00 -11.52
N TYR A 338 16.90 9.17 -10.65
CA TYR A 338 16.11 8.41 -9.69
C TYR A 338 16.72 8.47 -8.29
N GLN A 339 15.84 8.52 -7.28
CA GLN A 339 16.23 8.34 -5.89
C GLN A 339 15.21 7.48 -5.16
N LYS A 340 15.70 6.41 -4.50
CA LYS A 340 14.93 5.67 -3.49
C LYS A 340 14.81 6.49 -2.22
N ILE A 341 13.59 6.72 -1.75
CA ILE A 341 13.29 7.45 -0.52
C ILE A 341 12.68 6.53 0.52
N ALA A 342 13.28 6.47 1.71
CA ALA A 342 12.64 5.85 2.87
C ALA A 342 11.60 6.81 3.44
N ILE A 343 10.35 6.38 3.58
CA ILE A 343 9.32 7.20 4.22
C ILE A 343 9.47 6.95 5.72
N SER A 344 10.22 7.80 6.43
CA SER A 344 10.45 7.63 7.87
C SER A 344 10.15 8.91 8.64
N SER A 345 10.61 9.01 9.88
CA SER A 345 10.32 10.13 10.79
C SER A 345 10.92 11.47 10.36
N GLN A 346 11.68 11.52 9.26
CA GLN A 346 12.12 12.80 8.69
C GLN A 346 10.97 13.62 8.13
N PHE A 347 9.86 12.97 7.77
CA PHE A 347 8.64 13.64 7.34
C PHE A 347 7.69 13.78 8.52
N LYS A 348 7.22 15.00 8.75
CA LYS A 348 6.18 15.26 9.76
C LYS A 348 4.87 14.58 9.35
N ASP A 349 4.03 14.31 10.33
CA ASP A 349 2.71 13.73 10.05
C ASP A 349 1.79 14.77 9.38
N SER A 350 1.15 14.36 8.29
CA SER A 350 0.19 15.23 7.59
C SER A 350 -1.16 15.27 8.31
N GLN A 351 -1.58 16.47 8.69
CA GLN A 351 -2.85 16.69 9.38
C GLN A 351 -4.06 16.14 8.62
N ARG A 352 -4.15 16.38 7.30
CA ARG A 352 -5.27 15.89 6.49
C ARG A 352 -5.32 14.37 6.41
N MET A 353 -4.16 13.70 6.45
CA MET A 353 -4.10 12.23 6.45
C MET A 353 -4.36 11.64 7.83
N LEU A 354 -4.00 12.35 8.91
CA LEU A 354 -4.44 12.00 10.26
C LEU A 354 -5.97 12.04 10.38
N GLU A 355 -6.61 13.03 9.77
CA GLU A 355 -8.08 13.12 9.73
C GLU A 355 -8.72 11.96 8.93
N GLU A 356 -8.15 11.59 7.78
CA GLU A 356 -8.58 10.39 7.04
C GLU A 356 -8.40 9.12 7.85
N PHE A 357 -7.27 8.99 8.54
CA PHE A 357 -7.02 7.84 9.40
C PHE A 357 -8.01 7.78 10.57
N ALA A 358 -8.33 8.92 11.18
CA ALA A 358 -9.36 9.00 12.22
C ALA A 358 -10.75 8.62 11.68
N ARG A 359 -11.09 8.99 10.44
CA ARG A 359 -12.32 8.51 9.77
C ARG A 359 -12.31 6.99 9.62
N TYR A 360 -11.21 6.41 9.16
CA TYR A 360 -11.05 4.97 9.05
C TYR A 360 -11.26 4.27 10.41
N GLN A 361 -10.64 4.76 11.48
CA GLN A 361 -10.79 4.18 12.83
C GLN A 361 -12.24 4.25 13.33
N ARG A 362 -12.95 5.35 13.09
CA ARG A 362 -14.39 5.44 13.40
C ARG A 362 -15.21 4.40 12.65
N ARG A 363 -14.94 4.19 11.36
CA ARG A 363 -15.63 3.16 10.56
C ARG A 363 -15.39 1.74 11.07
N LEU A 364 -14.18 1.46 11.59
CA LEU A 364 -13.91 0.19 12.28
C LEU A 364 -14.70 0.06 13.58
N ALA A 365 -14.74 1.12 14.40
CA ALA A 365 -15.47 1.13 15.66
C ALA A 365 -16.98 0.93 15.42
N ASP A 366 -17.55 1.62 14.44
CA ASP A 366 -18.96 1.51 14.05
C ASP A 366 -19.32 0.12 13.54
N ALA A 367 -18.41 -0.54 12.80
CA ALA A 367 -18.62 -1.90 12.33
C ALA A 367 -18.63 -2.92 13.48
N GLY A 368 -17.87 -2.66 14.55
CA GLY A 368 -17.69 -3.58 15.68
C GLY A 368 -17.05 -4.92 15.28
N PHE A 369 -16.84 -5.82 16.24
CA PHE A 369 -16.23 -7.12 15.96
C PHE A 369 -17.09 -7.97 15.01
N GLU A 370 -18.41 -7.98 15.21
CA GLU A 370 -19.34 -8.76 14.40
C GLU A 370 -19.38 -8.26 12.95
N GLY A 371 -19.49 -6.94 12.71
CA GLY A 371 -19.48 -6.37 11.37
C GLY A 371 -18.13 -6.52 10.65
N LEU A 372 -17.05 -6.73 11.40
CA LEU A 372 -15.74 -7.09 10.86
C LEU A 372 -15.58 -8.60 10.60
N GLY A 373 -16.59 -9.42 10.93
CA GLY A 373 -16.54 -10.87 10.81
C GLY A 373 -15.63 -11.56 11.83
N LEU A 374 -15.33 -10.89 12.94
CA LEU A 374 -14.48 -11.41 14.02
C LEU A 374 -15.34 -12.04 15.10
N THR A 375 -15.22 -13.36 15.26
CA THR A 375 -15.85 -14.11 16.35
C THR A 375 -14.88 -14.29 17.51
N PHE A 376 -15.35 -14.03 18.72
CA PHE A 376 -14.56 -14.28 19.92
C PHE A 376 -14.43 -15.80 20.13
N THR A 377 -13.26 -16.35 19.83
CA THR A 377 -12.95 -17.73 20.24
C THR A 377 -12.37 -17.66 21.63
N ALA A 378 -13.11 -18.14 22.63
CA ALA A 378 -12.58 -18.24 23.99
C ALA A 378 -11.30 -19.08 23.97
N HIS A 379 -10.26 -18.60 24.64
CA HIS A 379 -9.01 -19.34 24.73
C HIS A 379 -9.30 -20.73 25.34
N PRO A 380 -8.73 -21.84 24.79
CA PRO A 380 -9.05 -23.20 25.24
C PRO A 380 -8.85 -23.45 26.75
N THR A 381 -8.06 -22.61 27.41
CA THR A 381 -7.78 -22.69 28.85
C THR A 381 -8.76 -21.87 29.72
N GLY A 382 -9.77 -21.23 29.13
CA GLY A 382 -10.75 -20.42 29.85
C GLY A 382 -10.21 -19.12 30.45
N ARG A 383 -8.98 -18.71 30.10
CA ARG A 383 -8.45 -17.40 30.48
C ARG A 383 -9.13 -16.33 29.61
N THR A 384 -9.77 -15.38 30.29
CA THR A 384 -10.36 -14.18 29.70
C THR A 384 -9.34 -13.06 29.64
#